data_AF-S7STD9-F1
#
_entry.id   AF-S7STD9-F1
#
_cell.length_a   1.000
_cell.length_b   1.000
_cell.length_c   1.000
_cell.angle_alpha   90.00
_cell.angle_beta   90.00
_cell.angle_gamma   90.00
#
_symmetry.space_group_name_H-M   'P 1'
#
loop_
_entity.id
_entity.type
_entity.pdbx_description
1 polymer ?
#
loop_
_entity_poly.entity_id
_entity_poly.type
_entity_poly.pdbx_seq_one_letter_code
_entity_poly.pdbx_strand_id
1 'polypeptide(L)'
;MHIVFNRDFMAKNSYGGSVMPMAEQRERWFFLLALGVIALYVSPLFLLGENAHIRVHDNLDSNIAWYKVLSESGKITGPLDAKIPQIANGQLSRNALGSELTGIVWLHALFPTMTAYALSQTITRVVAFVGMYWLLKTHFLPEPRWMAVRIGVALAFALTLFWPSGMLSTLGMPLALWAFLSIRKGEGKWRHYAALTLLPFYSSFVLGFFFFLAAMGVFWLVDVLRGKGWNIRFLTSIAYMTLLYLLVEYRLVYSFLWEDEPTSGMSTSMPLCRFGIASA
;
A
#
# COMPACT_ATOMS: atom_id res chain seq x y z
N MET A 1 -23.01 55.15 11.36
CA MET A 1 -21.93 54.28 10.87
C MET A 1 -22.59 53.14 10.11
N HIS A 2 -22.65 53.26 8.78
CA HIS A 2 -23.43 52.39 7.90
C HIS A 2 -22.76 51.01 7.76
N ILE A 3 -23.48 49.96 8.12
CA ILE A 3 -23.14 48.57 7.79
C ILE A 3 -23.80 48.28 6.44
N VAL A 4 -23.00 48.28 5.37
CA VAL A 4 -23.44 47.87 4.03
C VAL A 4 -23.50 46.35 4.02
N PHE A 5 -24.70 45.79 4.19
CA PHE A 5 -24.99 44.40 3.84
C PHE A 5 -24.90 44.28 2.32
N ASN A 6 -23.83 43.65 1.85
CA ASN A 6 -23.61 43.34 0.44
C ASN A 6 -24.73 42.39 -0.04
N ARG A 7 -25.65 42.93 -0.84
CA ARG A 7 -26.85 42.25 -1.36
C ARG A 7 -26.57 41.26 -2.49
N ASP A 8 -25.30 41.07 -2.88
CA ASP A 8 -24.93 40.24 -4.03
C ASP A 8 -24.75 38.74 -3.73
N PHE A 9 -24.95 38.30 -2.47
CA PHE A 9 -24.81 36.89 -2.09
C PHE A 9 -26.10 36.06 -2.24
N MET A 10 -27.25 36.68 -2.54
CA MET A 10 -28.57 36.01 -2.57
C MET A 10 -29.27 36.09 -3.93
N ALA A 11 -28.52 35.98 -5.03
CA ALA A 11 -29.10 35.94 -6.39
C ALA A 11 -28.42 34.95 -7.34
N LYS A 12 -27.98 33.80 -6.84
CA LYS A 12 -27.60 32.64 -7.68
C LYS A 12 -28.24 31.36 -7.16
N ASN A 13 -29.56 31.32 -7.19
CA ASN A 13 -30.28 30.06 -7.11
C ASN A 13 -31.59 30.19 -7.90
N SER A 14 -31.48 30.08 -9.23
CA SER A 14 -32.64 29.83 -10.10
C SER A 14 -32.16 29.40 -11.49
N TYR A 15 -32.50 28.14 -11.81
CA TYR A 15 -32.48 27.46 -13.12
C TYR A 15 -31.13 27.11 -13.78
N GLY A 16 -30.99 25.83 -14.16
CA GLY A 16 -30.03 25.35 -15.14
C GLY A 16 -29.08 24.27 -14.58
N GLY A 17 -29.09 23.08 -15.18
CA GLY A 17 -28.21 21.98 -14.82
C GLY A 17 -26.76 22.44 -14.64
N SER A 18 -26.10 21.96 -13.60
CA SER A 18 -24.73 22.33 -13.26
C SER A 18 -23.77 21.90 -14.37
N VAL A 19 -23.60 22.75 -15.39
CA VAL A 19 -22.55 22.60 -16.40
C VAL A 19 -21.23 22.75 -15.65
N MET A 20 -20.50 21.64 -15.48
CA MET A 20 -19.18 21.68 -14.86
C MET A 20 -18.27 22.63 -15.67
N PRO A 21 -17.44 23.45 -15.02
CA PRO A 21 -16.47 24.30 -15.72
C PRO A 21 -15.66 23.49 -16.73
N MET A 22 -15.39 24.04 -17.93
CA MET A 22 -14.66 23.33 -19.00
C MET A 22 -13.33 22.70 -18.52
N ALA A 23 -12.63 23.34 -17.59
CA ALA A 23 -11.39 22.82 -17.02
C ALA A 23 -11.60 21.54 -16.19
N GLU A 24 -12.66 21.49 -15.37
CA GLU A 24 -12.99 20.31 -14.56
C GLU A 24 -13.47 19.14 -15.42
N GLN A 25 -14.25 19.45 -16.47
CA GLN A 25 -14.68 18.43 -17.43
C GLN A 25 -13.50 17.81 -18.17
N ARG A 26 -12.54 18.63 -18.62
CA ARG A 26 -11.30 18.15 -19.23
C ARG A 26 -10.49 17.31 -18.25
N GLU A 27 -10.32 17.75 -17.01
CA GLU A 27 -9.57 16.99 -16.00
C GLU A 27 -10.18 15.61 -15.76
N ARG A 28 -11.52 15.54 -15.66
CA ARG A 28 -12.25 14.27 -15.52
C ARG A 28 -12.02 13.36 -16.71
N TRP A 29 -12.07 13.87 -17.94
CA TRP A 29 -11.81 13.07 -19.15
C TRP A 29 -10.40 12.51 -19.20
N PHE A 30 -9.38 13.32 -18.91
CA PHE A 30 -8.00 12.86 -18.86
C PHE A 30 -7.76 11.83 -17.74
N PHE A 31 -8.41 12.02 -16.59
CA PHE A 31 -8.34 11.08 -15.48
C PHE A 31 -8.95 9.72 -15.86
N LEU A 32 -10.12 9.72 -16.51
CA LEU A 32 -10.75 8.49 -17.01
C LEU A 32 -9.93 7.83 -18.12
N LEU A 33 -9.33 8.61 -19.02
CA LEU A 33 -8.44 8.09 -20.05
C LEU A 33 -7.21 7.42 -19.43
N ALA A 34 -6.60 8.01 -18.40
CA ALA A 34 -5.50 7.39 -17.67
C ALA A 34 -5.90 6.07 -17.00
N LEU A 35 -7.09 5.99 -16.40
CA LEU A 35 -7.63 4.72 -15.90
C LEU A 35 -7.85 3.70 -17.01
N GLY A 36 -8.31 4.13 -18.19
CA GLY A 36 -8.41 3.28 -19.38
C GLY A 36 -7.06 2.73 -19.84
N VAL A 37 -6.00 3.54 -19.79
CA VAL A 37 -4.63 3.09 -20.08
C VAL A 37 -4.14 2.07 -19.04
N ILE A 38 -4.41 2.28 -17.76
CA ILE A 38 -4.08 1.30 -16.70
C ILE A 38 -4.85 -0.01 -16.93
N ALA A 39 -6.14 0.07 -17.24
CA ALA A 39 -6.97 -1.09 -17.55
C ALA A 39 -6.43 -1.86 -18.75
N LEU A 40 -6.06 -1.15 -19.83
CA LEU A 40 -5.44 -1.75 -21.01
C LEU A 40 -4.11 -2.43 -20.64
N TYR A 41 -3.29 -1.79 -19.81
CA TYR A 41 -2.00 -2.33 -19.36
C TYR A 41 -2.15 -3.65 -18.58
N VAL A 42 -3.14 -3.74 -17.68
CA VAL A 42 -3.38 -4.97 -16.89
C VAL A 42 -4.23 -6.01 -17.63
N SER A 43 -4.92 -5.62 -18.70
CA SER A 43 -5.83 -6.51 -19.44
C SER A 43 -5.21 -7.82 -19.92
N PRO A 44 -3.93 -7.91 -20.34
CA PRO A 44 -3.34 -9.19 -20.74
C PRO A 44 -3.31 -10.22 -19.60
N LEU A 45 -3.21 -9.77 -18.33
CA LEU A 45 -3.25 -10.67 -17.17
C LEU A 45 -4.61 -11.34 -16.99
N PHE A 46 -5.69 -10.65 -17.38
CA PHE A 46 -7.05 -11.17 -17.31
C PHE A 46 -7.44 -11.97 -18.55
N LEU A 47 -7.01 -11.53 -19.74
CA LEU A 47 -7.38 -12.14 -21.02
C LEU A 47 -6.58 -13.40 -21.34
N LEU A 48 -5.26 -13.40 -21.05
CA LEU A 48 -4.38 -14.53 -21.34
C LEU A 48 -4.32 -15.53 -20.19
N GLY A 49 -4.68 -15.10 -18.97
CA GLY A 49 -4.66 -15.95 -17.77
C GLY A 49 -3.28 -16.59 -17.57
N GLU A 50 -3.24 -17.92 -17.50
CA GLU A 50 -2.00 -18.70 -17.32
C GLU A 50 -1.00 -18.55 -18.48
N ASN A 51 -1.47 -18.15 -19.66
CA ASN A 51 -0.60 -17.88 -20.82
C ASN A 51 0.00 -16.47 -20.79
N ALA A 52 -0.31 -15.66 -19.78
CA ALA A 52 0.25 -14.32 -19.65
C ALA A 52 1.75 -14.38 -19.32
N HIS A 53 2.55 -13.57 -20.00
CA HIS A 53 3.97 -13.48 -19.70
C HIS A 53 4.22 -12.69 -18.40
N ILE A 54 4.53 -13.40 -17.32
CA ILE A 54 4.88 -12.82 -16.01
C ILE A 54 6.36 -12.50 -15.98
N ARG A 55 6.70 -11.21 -15.86
CA ARG A 55 8.09 -10.73 -15.97
C ARG A 55 8.95 -11.00 -14.72
N VAL A 56 8.33 -11.18 -13.55
CA VAL A 56 9.03 -11.35 -12.27
C VAL A 56 8.77 -12.76 -11.76
N HIS A 57 9.60 -13.71 -12.23
CA HIS A 57 9.47 -15.13 -11.90
C HIS A 57 9.76 -15.45 -10.44
N ASP A 58 10.59 -14.65 -9.77
CA ASP A 58 10.86 -14.77 -8.33
C ASP A 58 9.58 -14.77 -7.46
N ASN A 59 8.55 -14.06 -7.92
CA ASN A 59 7.26 -14.04 -7.24
C ASN A 59 6.50 -15.38 -7.37
N LEU A 60 6.64 -16.05 -8.52
CA LEU A 60 5.96 -17.31 -8.79
C LEU A 60 6.56 -18.47 -7.98
N ASP A 61 7.88 -18.44 -7.74
CA ASP A 61 8.61 -19.52 -7.07
C ASP A 61 8.58 -19.43 -5.53
N SER A 62 8.08 -18.31 -4.97
CA SER A 62 8.07 -18.07 -3.53
C SER A 62 6.70 -17.65 -3.00
N ASN A 63 6.35 -16.37 -3.14
CA ASN A 63 5.23 -15.75 -2.43
C ASN A 63 3.88 -16.31 -2.89
N ILE A 64 3.70 -16.48 -4.20
CA ILE A 64 2.46 -17.06 -4.75
C ILE A 64 2.28 -18.50 -4.25
N ALA A 65 3.36 -19.28 -4.19
CA ALA A 65 3.34 -20.63 -3.64
C ALA A 65 2.99 -20.61 -2.14
N TRP A 66 3.57 -19.70 -1.36
CA TRP A 66 3.29 -19.56 0.07
C TRP A 66 1.82 -19.21 0.35
N TYR A 67 1.24 -18.26 -0.40
CA TYR A 67 -0.18 -17.91 -0.23
C TYR A 67 -1.10 -19.07 -0.58
N LYS A 68 -0.79 -19.81 -1.65
CA LYS A 68 -1.57 -20.98 -2.07
C LYS A 68 -1.51 -22.09 -1.03
N VAL A 69 -0.31 -22.45 -0.58
CA VAL A 69 -0.11 -23.47 0.45
C VAL A 69 -0.79 -23.08 1.76
N LEU A 70 -0.69 -21.81 2.16
CA LEU A 70 -1.36 -21.33 3.36
C LEU A 70 -2.88 -21.45 3.25
N SER A 71 -3.45 -21.08 2.10
CA SER A 71 -4.88 -21.22 1.84
C SER A 71 -5.33 -22.68 1.90
N GLU A 72 -4.63 -23.57 1.18
CA GLU A 72 -4.94 -25.00 1.10
C GLU A 72 -4.71 -25.73 2.43
N SER A 73 -3.83 -25.23 3.30
CA SER A 73 -3.63 -25.78 4.65
C SER A 73 -4.81 -25.58 5.60
N GLY A 74 -5.72 -24.64 5.30
CA GLY A 74 -6.80 -24.24 6.23
C GLY A 74 -6.30 -23.54 7.49
N LYS A 75 -5.05 -23.05 7.52
CA LYS A 75 -4.40 -22.42 8.68
C LYS A 75 -4.26 -20.89 8.56
N ILE A 76 -4.98 -20.23 7.64
CA ILE A 76 -4.95 -18.76 7.48
C ILE A 76 -5.11 -18.07 8.84
N THR A 77 -6.15 -18.42 9.58
CA THR A 77 -6.49 -17.88 10.92
C THR A 77 -6.02 -18.79 12.06
N GLY A 78 -5.06 -19.69 11.80
CA GLY A 78 -4.52 -20.61 12.79
C GLY A 78 -3.69 -19.90 13.87
N PRO A 79 -3.48 -20.55 15.04
CA PRO A 79 -2.62 -20.04 16.09
C PRO A 79 -1.16 -19.89 15.61
N LEU A 80 -0.35 -19.15 16.37
CA LEU A 80 1.04 -18.84 16.01
C LEU A 80 1.87 -20.10 15.76
N ASP A 81 1.75 -21.10 16.63
CA ASP A 81 2.50 -22.37 16.62
C ASP A 81 1.91 -23.45 15.69
N ALA A 82 0.80 -23.15 15.01
CA ALA A 82 0.17 -24.09 14.08
C ALA A 82 1.18 -24.52 13.00
N LYS A 83 1.22 -25.81 12.71
CA LYS A 83 2.11 -26.35 11.68
C LYS A 83 1.47 -26.34 10.30
N ILE A 84 2.27 -25.97 9.29
CA ILE A 84 1.87 -26.03 7.87
C ILE A 84 2.33 -27.39 7.30
N PRO A 85 1.42 -28.37 7.12
CA PRO A 85 1.80 -29.76 6.82
C PRO A 85 2.55 -29.91 5.49
N GLN A 86 2.29 -29.01 4.53
CA GLN A 86 2.87 -29.06 3.19
C GLN A 86 4.31 -28.55 3.12
N ILE A 87 4.84 -27.88 4.16
CA ILE A 87 6.17 -27.25 4.12
C ILE A 87 7.08 -27.87 5.19
N ALA A 88 8.32 -28.20 4.79
CA ALA A 88 9.37 -28.72 5.68
C ALA A 88 8.90 -29.90 6.55
N ASN A 89 8.23 -30.89 5.94
CA ASN A 89 7.65 -32.05 6.64
C ASN A 89 6.73 -31.67 7.82
N GLY A 90 5.98 -30.59 7.70
CA GLY A 90 5.08 -30.11 8.74
C GLY A 90 5.77 -29.40 9.90
N GLN A 91 7.03 -28.98 9.75
CA GLN A 91 7.75 -28.30 10.83
C GLN A 91 7.59 -26.78 10.78
N LEU A 92 7.26 -26.21 9.61
CA LEU A 92 7.09 -24.77 9.46
C LEU A 92 5.93 -24.27 10.33
N SER A 93 6.24 -23.30 11.18
CA SER A 93 5.26 -22.56 11.97
C SER A 93 4.43 -21.63 11.09
N ARG A 94 3.13 -21.53 11.36
CA ARG A 94 2.23 -20.56 10.72
C ARG A 94 2.70 -19.13 10.95
N ASN A 95 3.39 -18.87 12.06
CA ASN A 95 3.96 -17.58 12.39
C ASN A 95 4.97 -17.07 11.34
N ALA A 96 5.67 -17.97 10.65
CA ALA A 96 6.64 -17.62 9.61
C ALA A 96 6.01 -17.08 8.31
N LEU A 97 4.67 -17.13 8.19
CA LEU A 97 3.93 -16.67 7.02
C LEU A 97 3.16 -15.38 7.34
N GLY A 98 2.84 -14.60 6.29
CA GLY A 98 2.15 -13.32 6.41
C GLY A 98 0.86 -13.37 7.25
N SER A 99 0.58 -12.28 7.95
CA SER A 99 -0.61 -12.15 8.79
C SER A 99 -1.91 -12.27 7.99
N GLU A 100 -2.92 -12.90 8.58
CA GLU A 100 -4.29 -12.93 8.07
C GLU A 100 -4.93 -11.54 7.94
N LEU A 101 -4.34 -10.52 8.55
CA LEU A 101 -4.79 -9.14 8.39
C LEU A 101 -4.31 -8.51 7.08
N THR A 102 -3.42 -9.18 6.34
CA THR A 102 -2.98 -8.70 5.03
C THR A 102 -3.94 -9.14 3.93
N GLY A 103 -4.41 -8.18 3.12
CA GLY A 103 -5.41 -8.41 2.09
C GLY A 103 -4.91 -9.31 0.94
N ILE A 104 -3.60 -9.39 0.72
CA ILE A 104 -3.03 -10.28 -0.31
C ILE A 104 -3.30 -11.76 0.00
N VAL A 105 -3.26 -12.17 1.28
CA VAL A 105 -3.59 -13.53 1.71
C VAL A 105 -5.03 -13.86 1.31
N TRP A 106 -5.96 -12.92 1.54
CA TRP A 106 -7.37 -13.11 1.19
C TRP A 106 -7.63 -13.07 -0.30
N LEU A 107 -6.91 -12.26 -1.09
CA LEU A 107 -7.03 -12.33 -2.55
C LEU A 107 -6.68 -13.72 -3.06
N HIS A 108 -5.59 -14.31 -2.57
CA HIS A 108 -5.16 -15.66 -2.95
C HIS A 108 -6.01 -16.78 -2.32
N ALA A 109 -6.76 -16.50 -1.26
CA ALA A 109 -7.72 -17.44 -0.68
C ALA A 109 -9.06 -17.46 -1.44
N LEU A 110 -9.50 -16.30 -1.94
CA LEU A 110 -10.83 -16.12 -2.55
C LEU A 110 -10.84 -16.34 -4.06
N PHE A 111 -9.70 -16.15 -4.74
CA PHE A 111 -9.61 -16.19 -6.20
C PHE A 111 -8.55 -17.19 -6.67
N PRO A 112 -8.68 -17.74 -7.90
CA PRO A 112 -7.62 -18.49 -8.54
C PRO A 112 -6.33 -17.67 -8.61
N THR A 113 -5.17 -18.33 -8.53
CA THR A 113 -3.86 -17.69 -8.43
C THR A 113 -3.64 -16.57 -9.45
N MET A 114 -3.95 -16.80 -10.72
CA MET A 114 -3.78 -15.79 -11.78
C MET A 114 -4.74 -14.61 -11.63
N THR A 115 -5.98 -14.87 -11.22
CA THR A 115 -6.96 -13.82 -10.95
C THR A 115 -6.56 -12.99 -9.73
N ALA A 116 -6.13 -13.62 -8.64
CA ALA A 116 -5.63 -12.95 -7.45
C ALA A 116 -4.42 -12.06 -7.77
N TYR A 117 -3.48 -12.56 -8.57
CA TYR A 117 -2.33 -11.82 -9.06
C TYR A 117 -2.74 -10.62 -9.92
N ALA A 118 -3.65 -10.82 -10.89
CA ALA A 118 -4.14 -9.74 -11.76
C ALA A 118 -4.89 -8.66 -10.97
N LEU A 119 -5.71 -9.06 -9.99
CA LEU A 119 -6.41 -8.15 -9.07
C LEU A 119 -5.41 -7.36 -8.22
N SER A 120 -4.39 -8.02 -7.66
CA SER A 120 -3.36 -7.36 -6.86
C SER A 120 -2.60 -6.29 -7.67
N GLN A 121 -2.20 -6.64 -8.90
CA GLN A 121 -1.56 -5.73 -9.84
C GLN A 121 -2.46 -4.54 -10.20
N THR A 122 -3.77 -4.77 -10.32
CA THR A 122 -4.77 -3.75 -10.64
C THR A 122 -4.98 -2.80 -9.47
N ILE A 123 -5.25 -3.33 -8.27
CA ILE A 123 -5.44 -2.55 -7.04
C ILE A 123 -4.24 -1.64 -6.80
N THR A 124 -3.03 -2.21 -6.89
CA THR A 124 -1.80 -1.47 -6.65
C THR A 124 -1.66 -0.28 -7.61
N ARG A 125 -1.91 -0.46 -8.90
CA ARG A 125 -1.79 0.61 -9.90
C ARG A 125 -2.86 1.68 -9.78
N VAL A 126 -4.09 1.28 -9.53
CA VAL A 126 -5.19 2.25 -9.35
C VAL A 126 -4.91 3.11 -8.12
N VAL A 127 -4.50 2.51 -7.01
CA VAL A 127 -4.17 3.26 -5.80
C VAL A 127 -2.91 4.12 -5.99
N ALA A 128 -1.89 3.63 -6.69
CA ALA A 128 -0.70 4.42 -7.05
C ALA A 128 -1.06 5.66 -7.86
N PHE A 129 -1.90 5.49 -8.88
CA PHE A 129 -2.40 6.57 -9.73
C PHE A 129 -3.19 7.60 -8.91
N VAL A 130 -4.18 7.14 -8.14
CA VAL A 130 -5.04 8.01 -7.33
C VAL A 130 -4.23 8.74 -6.26
N GLY A 131 -3.34 8.02 -5.57
CA GLY A 131 -2.46 8.57 -4.54
C GLY A 131 -1.56 9.67 -5.07
N MET A 132 -0.86 9.41 -6.17
CA MET A 132 0.01 10.41 -6.81
C MET A 132 -0.81 11.59 -7.35
N TYR A 133 -1.95 11.33 -7.98
CA TYR A 133 -2.84 12.38 -8.47
C TYR A 133 -3.29 13.33 -7.35
N TRP A 134 -3.76 12.80 -6.22
CA TRP A 134 -4.19 13.62 -5.08
C TRP A 134 -3.05 14.34 -4.39
N LEU A 135 -1.89 13.68 -4.24
CA LEU A 135 -0.68 14.31 -3.72
C LEU A 135 -0.32 15.57 -4.54
N LEU A 136 -0.25 15.41 -5.86
CA LEU A 136 0.10 16.51 -6.76
C LEU A 136 -1.00 17.57 -6.80
N LYS A 137 -2.28 17.18 -6.89
CA LYS A 137 -3.43 18.12 -6.92
C LYS A 137 -3.50 18.99 -5.68
N THR A 138 -3.19 18.43 -4.51
CA THR A 138 -3.41 19.09 -3.22
C THR A 138 -2.19 19.87 -2.76
N HIS A 139 -0.97 19.38 -3.00
CA HIS A 139 0.23 19.92 -2.36
C HIS A 139 1.25 20.57 -3.29
N PHE A 140 1.36 20.14 -4.55
CA PHE A 140 2.49 20.53 -5.40
C PHE A 140 2.10 21.29 -6.67
N LEU A 141 1.02 20.88 -7.33
CA LEU A 141 0.60 21.40 -8.62
C LEU A 141 -0.91 21.71 -8.60
N PRO A 142 -1.43 22.60 -7.74
CA PRO A 142 -2.88 22.80 -7.58
C PRO A 142 -3.55 23.53 -8.76
N GLU A 143 -2.81 24.37 -9.48
CA GLU A 143 -3.35 25.22 -10.54
C GLU A 143 -3.85 24.39 -11.74
N PRO A 144 -4.98 24.76 -12.37
CA PRO A 144 -5.56 24.01 -13.50
C PRO A 144 -4.63 23.84 -14.70
N ARG A 145 -3.71 24.78 -14.93
CA ARG A 145 -2.73 24.70 -16.04
C ARG A 145 -1.84 23.46 -15.97
N TRP A 146 -1.61 22.91 -14.77
CA TRP A 146 -0.76 21.74 -14.55
C TRP A 146 -1.49 20.41 -14.67
N MET A 147 -2.78 20.41 -15.02
CA MET A 147 -3.63 19.22 -15.12
C MET A 147 -2.98 18.07 -15.92
N ALA A 148 -2.44 18.37 -17.11
CA ALA A 148 -1.82 17.35 -17.97
C ALA A 148 -0.56 16.76 -17.32
N VAL A 149 0.30 17.59 -16.74
CA VAL A 149 1.51 17.14 -16.03
C VAL A 149 1.14 16.30 -14.81
N ARG A 150 0.15 16.75 -14.03
CA ARG A 150 -0.35 16.06 -12.84
C ARG A 150 -0.84 14.65 -13.16
N ILE A 151 -1.70 14.51 -14.17
CA ILE A 151 -2.26 13.21 -14.57
C ILE A 151 -1.19 12.35 -15.24
N GLY A 152 -0.34 12.94 -16.09
CA GLY A 152 0.74 12.25 -16.78
C GLY A 152 1.77 11.65 -15.82
N VAL A 153 2.20 12.41 -14.81
CA VAL A 153 3.12 11.93 -13.76
C VAL A 153 2.46 10.83 -12.92
N ALA A 154 1.19 11.00 -12.53
CA ALA A 154 0.46 9.97 -11.81
C ALA A 154 0.34 8.67 -12.60
N LEU A 155 0.06 8.77 -13.91
CA LEU A 155 -0.01 7.61 -14.80
C LEU A 155 1.36 6.95 -14.97
N ALA A 156 2.41 7.72 -15.24
CA ALA A 156 3.77 7.21 -15.37
C ALA A 156 4.21 6.49 -14.10
N PHE A 157 3.92 7.05 -12.92
CA PHE A 157 4.19 6.42 -11.64
C PHE A 157 3.45 5.09 -11.47
N ALA A 158 2.16 5.04 -11.81
CA ALA A 158 1.36 3.82 -11.74
C ALA A 158 1.82 2.71 -12.71
N LEU A 159 2.46 3.07 -13.83
CA LEU A 159 2.95 2.09 -14.81
C LEU A 159 4.40 1.64 -14.57
N THR A 160 5.03 2.10 -13.48
CA THR A 160 6.36 1.63 -13.10
C THR A 160 6.38 0.12 -12.84
N LEU A 161 7.54 -0.49 -13.14
CA LEU A 161 7.75 -1.89 -12.80
C LEU A 161 8.01 -1.99 -11.29
N PHE A 162 7.27 -2.85 -10.60
CA PHE A 162 7.44 -3.12 -9.19
C PHE A 162 7.33 -4.61 -8.91
N TRP A 163 7.86 -5.02 -7.75
CA TRP A 163 7.76 -6.39 -7.28
C TRP A 163 6.34 -6.66 -6.76
N PRO A 164 5.54 -7.56 -7.37
CA PRO A 164 4.09 -7.57 -7.13
C PRO A 164 3.68 -7.99 -5.72
N SER A 165 4.48 -8.85 -5.06
CA SER A 165 4.27 -9.22 -3.64
C SER A 165 4.57 -8.09 -2.67
N GLY A 166 5.24 -7.03 -3.14
CA GLY A 166 5.43 -5.80 -2.37
C GLY A 166 4.16 -4.97 -2.27
N MET A 167 3.09 -5.30 -3.01
CA MET A 167 1.79 -4.62 -2.96
C MET A 167 1.95 -3.08 -3.00
N LEU A 168 1.33 -2.36 -2.06
CA LEU A 168 1.41 -0.91 -1.92
C LEU A 168 2.63 -0.41 -1.14
N SER A 169 3.59 -1.26 -0.77
CA SER A 169 4.73 -0.86 0.08
C SER A 169 5.58 0.26 -0.51
N THR A 170 5.71 0.29 -1.84
CA THR A 170 6.40 1.37 -2.58
C THR A 170 5.40 2.30 -3.26
N LEU A 171 4.44 1.74 -3.98
CA LEU A 171 3.51 2.52 -4.81
C LEU A 171 2.36 3.17 -4.01
N GLY A 172 2.13 2.77 -2.76
CA GLY A 172 1.18 3.41 -1.84
C GLY A 172 1.73 4.64 -1.12
N MET A 173 3.05 4.87 -1.17
CA MET A 173 3.69 6.00 -0.48
C MET A 173 3.12 7.37 -0.87
N PRO A 174 2.79 7.67 -2.15
CA PRO A 174 2.18 8.96 -2.50
C PRO A 174 0.84 9.21 -1.82
N LEU A 175 0.01 8.17 -1.67
CA LEU A 175 -1.27 8.27 -0.97
C LEU A 175 -1.06 8.55 0.52
N ALA A 176 -0.10 7.87 1.15
CA ALA A 176 0.28 8.14 2.54
C ALA A 176 0.80 9.57 2.70
N LEU A 177 1.69 10.01 1.81
CA LEU A 177 2.25 11.36 1.86
C LEU A 177 1.18 12.43 1.69
N TRP A 178 0.22 12.22 0.80
CA TRP A 178 -0.94 13.11 0.65
C TRP A 178 -1.71 13.26 1.96
N ALA A 179 -1.99 12.15 2.64
CA ALA A 179 -2.66 12.16 3.94
C ALA A 179 -1.83 12.89 5.01
N PHE A 180 -0.54 12.56 5.15
CA PHE A 180 0.35 13.19 6.13
C PHE A 180 0.51 14.69 5.92
N LEU A 181 0.74 15.14 4.69
CA LEU A 181 0.89 16.57 4.38
C LEU A 181 -0.40 17.35 4.64
N SER A 182 -1.56 16.74 4.39
CA SER A 182 -2.86 17.36 4.65
C SER A 182 -3.13 17.49 6.15
N ILE A 183 -2.87 16.42 6.92
CA ILE A 183 -2.98 16.44 8.39
C ILE A 183 -2.02 17.45 9.00
N ARG A 184 -0.76 17.48 8.52
CA ARG A 184 0.27 18.42 8.97
C ARG A 184 -0.13 19.88 8.76
N LYS A 185 -0.85 20.21 7.69
CA LYS A 185 -1.41 21.56 7.43
C LYS A 185 -2.65 21.88 8.28
N GLY A 186 -3.16 20.93 9.07
CA GLY A 186 -4.40 21.10 9.83
C GLY A 186 -5.67 20.82 9.04
N GLU A 187 -5.56 20.34 7.79
CA GLU A 187 -6.67 20.04 6.88
C GLU A 187 -7.10 18.55 6.95
N GLY A 188 -6.76 17.88 8.05
CA GLY A 188 -7.04 16.47 8.31
C GLY A 188 -8.53 16.10 8.25
N LYS A 189 -9.00 15.57 7.13
CA LYS A 189 -10.33 14.99 6.93
C LYS A 189 -10.32 13.45 7.08
N TRP A 190 -11.51 12.87 7.22
CA TRP A 190 -11.70 11.41 7.34
C TRP A 190 -11.01 10.60 6.24
N ARG A 191 -10.93 11.13 5.00
CA ARG A 191 -10.28 10.44 3.87
C ARG A 191 -8.78 10.24 4.06
N HIS A 192 -8.11 11.16 4.76
CA HIS A 192 -6.69 11.03 5.05
C HIS A 192 -6.47 9.94 6.09
N TYR A 193 -7.28 9.91 7.14
CA TYR A 193 -7.23 8.82 8.11
C TYR A 193 -7.60 7.48 7.47
N ALA A 194 -8.62 7.42 6.62
CA ALA A 194 -8.95 6.21 5.87
C ALA A 194 -7.76 5.70 5.02
N ALA A 195 -7.01 6.60 4.38
CA ALA A 195 -5.79 6.22 3.67
C ALA A 195 -4.72 5.65 4.62
N LEU A 196 -4.45 6.31 5.76
CA LEU A 196 -3.51 5.82 6.77
C LEU A 196 -3.98 4.49 7.40
N THR A 197 -5.29 4.24 7.47
CA THR A 197 -5.85 3.00 8.01
C THR A 197 -5.78 1.86 7.03
N LEU A 198 -6.15 2.07 5.76
CA LEU A 198 -6.28 1.00 4.77
C LEU A 198 -4.94 0.56 4.17
N LEU A 199 -3.97 1.48 4.06
CA LEU A 199 -2.66 1.16 3.49
C LEU A 199 -1.95 0.00 4.23
N PRO A 200 -1.89 -0.02 5.57
CA PRO A 200 -1.31 -1.14 6.32
C PRO A 200 -1.89 -2.51 5.98
N PHE A 201 -3.18 -2.62 5.68
CA PHE A 201 -3.81 -3.90 5.35
C PHE A 201 -3.43 -4.42 3.96
N TYR A 202 -2.78 -3.62 3.12
CA TYR A 202 -2.40 -4.02 1.76
C TYR A 202 -0.98 -3.57 1.38
N SER A 203 -0.11 -3.46 2.37
CA SER A 203 1.32 -3.21 2.19
C SER A 203 2.10 -3.86 3.31
N SER A 204 3.41 -3.91 3.16
CA SER A 204 4.32 -4.41 4.17
C SER A 204 5.06 -3.26 4.86
N PHE A 205 5.16 -3.38 6.17
CA PHE A 205 5.92 -2.47 7.01
C PHE A 205 7.41 -2.55 6.67
N VAL A 206 7.99 -3.75 6.71
CA VAL A 206 9.44 -3.96 6.53
C VAL A 206 9.90 -3.68 5.10
N LEU A 207 9.08 -4.01 4.09
CA LEU A 207 9.48 -3.85 2.69
C LEU A 207 9.52 -2.39 2.22
N GLY A 208 8.86 -1.45 2.91
CA GLY A 208 8.88 -0.05 2.48
C GLY A 208 8.44 0.95 3.51
N PHE A 209 7.33 0.71 4.22
CA PHE A 209 6.74 1.74 5.07
C PHE A 209 7.54 2.07 6.33
N PHE A 210 8.42 1.18 6.79
CA PHE A 210 9.37 1.46 7.86
C PHE A 210 10.22 2.70 7.52
N PHE A 211 10.86 2.71 6.35
CA PHE A 211 11.69 3.84 5.90
C PHE A 211 10.86 5.09 5.65
N PHE A 212 9.66 4.93 5.08
CA PHE A 212 8.75 6.05 4.85
C PHE A 212 8.33 6.72 6.17
N LEU A 213 7.92 5.94 7.17
CA LEU A 213 7.50 6.46 8.48
C LEU A 213 8.69 7.05 9.26
N ALA A 214 9.88 6.44 9.18
CA ALA A 214 11.11 7.02 9.71
C ALA A 214 11.39 8.40 9.09
N ALA A 215 11.25 8.53 7.76
CA ALA A 215 11.39 9.82 7.08
C ALA A 215 10.33 10.84 7.50
N MET A 216 9.08 10.42 7.75
CA MET A 216 8.05 11.30 8.31
C MET A 216 8.37 11.73 9.74
N GLY A 217 8.96 10.85 10.55
CA GLY A 217 9.45 11.17 11.89
C GLY A 217 10.59 12.19 11.86
N VAL A 218 11.57 12.01 10.96
CA VAL A 218 12.63 13.00 10.72
C VAL A 218 12.04 14.33 10.24
N PHE A 219 11.06 14.29 9.34
CA PHE A 219 10.40 15.50 8.85
C PHE A 219 9.69 16.26 9.98
N TRP A 220 8.99 15.55 10.87
CA TRP A 220 8.41 16.12 12.07
C TRP A 220 9.47 16.74 12.99
N LEU A 221 10.59 16.04 13.24
CA LEU A 221 11.68 16.53 14.08
C LEU A 221 12.31 17.80 13.49
N VAL A 222 12.53 17.85 12.18
CA VAL A 222 13.05 19.04 11.48
C VAL A 222 12.10 20.23 11.65
N ASP A 223 10.79 20.02 11.65
CA ASP A 223 9.84 21.11 11.91
C ASP A 223 9.95 21.65 13.35
N VAL A 224 10.13 20.76 14.33
CA VAL A 224 10.34 21.13 15.74
C VAL A 224 11.62 21.94 15.89
N LEU A 225 12.74 21.45 15.34
CA LEU A 225 14.04 22.12 15.39
C LEU A 225 14.04 23.48 14.68
N ARG A 226 13.19 23.67 13.66
CA ARG A 226 13.00 24.94 12.97
C ARG A 226 12.01 25.89 13.67
N GLY A 227 11.56 25.55 14.87
CA GLY A 227 10.66 26.40 15.66
C GLY A 227 9.22 26.45 15.14
N LYS A 228 8.78 25.50 14.30
CA LYS A 228 7.38 25.43 13.82
C LYS A 228 6.40 24.82 14.83
N GLY A 229 6.89 24.50 16.03
CA GLY A 229 6.15 23.86 17.11
C GLY A 229 6.04 22.34 16.96
N TRP A 230 5.45 21.70 17.98
CA TRP A 230 5.38 20.24 18.12
C TRP A 230 4.42 19.55 17.15
N ASN A 231 3.55 20.29 16.44
CA ASN A 231 2.49 19.76 15.56
C ASN A 231 1.97 18.38 15.97
N ILE A 232 1.28 18.33 17.13
CA ILE A 232 0.86 17.07 17.76
C ILE A 232 0.02 16.22 16.80
N ARG A 233 -0.82 16.85 15.97
CA ARG A 233 -1.63 16.16 14.96
C ARG A 233 -0.78 15.35 13.98
N PHE A 234 0.33 15.93 13.52
CA PHE A 234 1.24 15.24 12.62
C PHE A 234 1.94 14.08 13.35
N LEU A 235 2.47 14.30 14.55
CA LEU A 235 3.08 13.24 15.37
C LEU A 235 2.12 12.08 15.63
N THR A 236 0.88 12.38 16.07
CA THR A 236 -0.13 11.36 16.36
C THR A 236 -0.54 10.59 15.10
N SER A 237 -0.51 11.20 13.91
CA SER A 237 -0.78 10.48 12.67
C SER A 237 0.34 9.50 12.30
N ILE A 238 1.60 9.85 12.58
CA ILE A 238 2.76 8.96 12.37
C ILE A 238 2.65 7.78 13.34
N ALA A 239 2.42 8.06 14.63
CA ALA A 239 2.22 7.04 15.65
C ALA A 239 1.02 6.14 15.31
N TYR A 240 -0.09 6.71 14.85
CA TYR A 240 -1.29 5.96 14.45
C TYR A 240 -1.02 4.95 13.34
N MET A 241 -0.41 5.39 12.23
CA MET A 241 -0.10 4.47 11.12
C MET A 241 0.94 3.43 11.53
N THR A 242 1.91 3.80 12.36
CA THR A 242 2.92 2.87 12.90
C THR A 242 2.27 1.78 13.74
N LEU A 243 1.39 2.15 14.68
CA LEU A 243 0.67 1.19 15.52
C LEU A 243 -0.20 0.24 14.68
N LEU A 244 -0.85 0.74 13.63
CA LEU A 244 -1.59 -0.12 12.72
C LEU A 244 -0.71 -1.13 11.98
N TYR A 245 0.49 -0.74 11.54
CA TYR A 245 1.43 -1.71 10.97
C TYR A 245 1.84 -2.78 11.98
N LEU A 246 2.14 -2.39 13.21
CA LEU A 246 2.49 -3.35 14.27
C LEU A 246 1.32 -4.31 14.58
N LEU A 247 0.08 -3.82 14.50
CA LEU A 247 -1.12 -4.64 14.66
C LEU A 247 -1.34 -5.58 13.47
N VAL A 248 -1.24 -5.07 12.24
CA VAL A 248 -1.41 -5.89 11.03
C VAL A 248 -0.33 -6.96 10.94
N GLU A 249 0.92 -6.59 11.23
CA GLU A 249 2.08 -7.49 11.20
C GLU A 249 2.42 -8.05 12.60
N TYR A 250 1.43 -8.26 13.48
CA TYR A 250 1.66 -8.73 14.85
C TYR A 250 2.45 -10.04 14.92
N ARG A 251 2.30 -10.93 13.92
CA ARG A 251 3.07 -12.19 13.80
C ARG A 251 4.56 -11.94 13.67
N LEU A 252 4.92 -10.96 12.83
CA LEU A 252 6.30 -10.53 12.66
C LEU A 252 6.84 -9.87 13.94
N VAL A 253 6.05 -9.01 14.57
CA VAL A 253 6.40 -8.38 15.85
C VAL A 253 6.65 -9.43 16.93
N TYR A 254 5.80 -10.46 16.97
CA TYR A 254 5.95 -11.58 17.89
C TYR A 254 7.26 -12.34 17.64
N SER A 255 7.56 -12.69 16.39
CA SER A 255 8.83 -13.33 16.02
C SER A 255 10.05 -12.53 16.49
N PHE A 256 10.06 -11.21 16.28
CA PHE A 256 11.19 -10.37 16.68
C PHE A 256 11.38 -10.26 18.20
N LEU A 257 10.33 -10.39 18.99
CA LEU A 257 10.37 -10.16 20.44
C LEU A 257 10.50 -11.46 21.25
N TRP A 258 10.00 -12.59 20.73
CA TRP A 258 9.85 -13.83 21.48
C TRP A 258 10.40 -15.09 20.80
N GLU A 259 10.74 -15.07 19.51
CA GLU A 259 11.36 -16.24 18.87
C GLU A 259 12.89 -16.11 18.90
N ASP A 260 13.54 -17.01 19.64
CA ASP A 260 15.01 -17.10 19.77
C ASP A 260 15.69 -17.79 18.57
N GLU A 261 15.03 -17.86 17.41
CA GLU A 261 15.65 -18.47 16.22
C GLU A 261 16.74 -17.53 15.66
N PRO A 262 17.95 -18.03 15.36
CA PRO A 262 19.04 -17.20 14.88
C PRO A 262 18.69 -16.58 13.52
N THR A 263 18.27 -15.32 13.53
CA THR A 263 18.04 -14.52 12.33
C THR A 263 19.39 -14.20 11.68
N SER A 264 19.85 -15.08 10.78
CA SER A 264 20.77 -14.91 9.64
C SER A 264 21.93 -13.89 9.69
N GLY A 265 22.40 -13.48 10.88
CA GLY A 265 23.51 -12.52 11.03
C GLY A 265 24.31 -12.66 12.32
N MET A 266 23.91 -13.54 13.25
CA MET A 266 24.67 -13.75 14.49
C MET A 266 24.38 -15.14 15.08
N SER A 267 24.99 -16.19 14.50
CA SER A 267 25.37 -17.37 15.27
C SER A 267 26.50 -18.14 14.57
N THR A 268 27.68 -18.00 15.15
CA THR A 268 28.83 -18.89 14.99
C THR A 268 28.50 -20.27 15.57
N SER A 269 28.00 -21.18 14.74
CA SER A 269 28.31 -22.62 14.78
C SER A 269 27.39 -23.37 13.82
N MET A 270 27.88 -23.69 12.62
CA MET A 270 27.34 -24.81 11.85
C MET A 270 27.80 -26.11 12.54
N PRO A 271 26.92 -26.99 13.04
CA PRO A 271 27.28 -28.38 13.19
C PRO A 271 27.32 -29.00 11.79
N LEU A 272 28.47 -29.56 11.45
CA LEU A 272 28.74 -30.27 10.20
C LEU A 272 27.56 -31.17 9.77
N CYS A 273 27.26 -31.10 8.48
CA CYS A 273 26.68 -32.20 7.70
C CYS A 273 27.28 -33.54 8.14
N ARG A 274 26.48 -34.35 8.84
CA ARG A 274 26.70 -35.80 8.94
C ARG A 274 25.73 -36.47 7.97
N PHE A 275 26.13 -36.53 6.70
CA PHE A 275 25.57 -37.50 5.76
C PHE A 275 25.92 -38.90 6.29
N GLY A 276 24.97 -39.55 6.95
CA GLY A 276 25.02 -40.97 7.23
C GLY A 276 24.64 -41.75 5.97
N ILE A 277 25.64 -42.15 5.20
CA ILE A 277 25.50 -43.24 4.23
C ILE A 277 25.36 -44.51 5.08
N ALA A 278 24.17 -45.10 5.11
CA ALA A 278 23.97 -46.46 5.60
C ALA A 278 23.78 -47.36 4.39
N SER A 279 24.80 -48.18 4.13
CA SER A 279 24.76 -49.34 3.25
C SER A 279 24.00 -50.49 3.92
N ALA A 280 22.99 -51.02 3.22
CA ALA A 280 22.57 -52.42 3.25
C ALA A 280 21.84 -52.71 1.93
#